data_AF-A0A521S6V7-F1
#
_entry.id   AF-A0A521S6V7-F1
#
_cell.length_a   1.000
_cell.length_b   1.000
_cell.length_c   1.000
_cell.angle_alpha   90.00
_cell.angle_beta   90.00
_cell.angle_gamma   90.00
#
_symmetry.space_group_name_H-M   'P 1'
#
loop_
_entity.id
_entity.type
_entity.pdbx_description
1 polymer ?
#
loop_
_entity_poly.entity_id
_entity_poly.type
_entity_poly.pdbx_seq_one_letter_code
_entity_poly.pdbx_strand_id
1 'polypeptide(L)'
;MERLTSQQLKQEQARTLASLRMRYGLLARLLFVTADLLYGRGKSLSKFKVLEIVARMPYQAWENVGYIAMTHTHADPDFARRIFDRVKESRIQQDNEQWHLLILEELKNKKGIRENFFQHWLIPQAIAFFYYHISWLLYVIRPRWSYLMNAHFEDHAEHEYMEFVAENPALEQEPFESMFKDDYGRFSSLADLFRQIGYDERVHKLESLARLEAARFQ
;
A
#
# COMPACT_ATOMS: atom_id res chain seq x y z
N MET A 1 4.40 12.24 0.35
CA MET A 1 3.02 12.53 0.80
C MET A 1 3.02 13.50 1.96
N GLU A 2 1.88 14.12 2.26
CA GLU A 2 1.73 15.03 3.39
C GLU A 2 1.95 14.30 4.72
N ARG A 3 2.68 14.93 5.66
CA ARG A 3 2.90 14.40 7.01
C ARG A 3 2.02 15.14 7.99
N LEU A 4 1.12 14.40 8.61
CA LEU A 4 0.09 14.95 9.48
C LEU A 4 0.59 15.10 10.92
N THR A 5 0.03 16.08 11.62
CA THR A 5 0.22 16.21 13.07
C THR A 5 -0.51 15.09 13.82
N SER A 6 -0.09 14.79 15.06
CA SER A 6 -0.74 13.78 15.90
C SER A 6 -2.27 14.00 16.05
N GLN A 7 -2.71 15.26 16.13
CA GLN A 7 -4.14 15.58 16.20
C GLN A 7 -4.87 15.24 14.89
N GLN A 8 -4.30 15.60 13.74
CA GLN A 8 -4.87 15.26 12.42
C GLN A 8 -4.89 13.74 12.22
N LEU A 9 -3.83 13.04 12.61
CA LEU A 9 -3.76 11.57 12.52
C LEU A 9 -4.89 10.88 13.30
N LYS A 10 -5.20 11.37 14.51
CA LYS A 10 -6.33 10.86 15.31
C LYS A 10 -7.68 11.14 14.67
N GLN A 11 -7.83 12.30 14.02
CA GLN A 11 -9.05 12.63 13.26
C GLN A 11 -9.20 11.71 12.04
N GLU A 12 -8.12 11.48 11.29
CA GLU A 12 -8.13 10.62 10.11
C GLU A 12 -8.41 9.15 10.49
N GLN A 13 -7.89 8.67 11.64
CA GLN A 13 -8.23 7.38 12.21
C GLN A 13 -9.73 7.28 12.54
N ALA A 14 -10.27 8.24 13.28
CA ALA A 14 -11.69 8.27 13.62
C ALA A 14 -12.57 8.27 12.35
N ARG A 15 -12.14 9.00 11.31
CA ARG A 15 -12.80 9.01 10.00
C ARG A 15 -12.78 7.64 9.31
N THR A 16 -11.66 6.91 9.34
CA THR A 16 -11.60 5.54 8.78
C THR A 16 -12.56 4.63 9.51
N LEU A 17 -12.48 4.62 10.84
CA LEU A 17 -13.25 3.70 11.68
C LEU A 17 -14.77 3.95 11.60
N ALA A 18 -15.18 5.18 11.26
CA ALA A 18 -16.58 5.53 11.00
C ALA A 18 -17.02 5.26 9.56
N SER A 19 -16.09 5.01 8.63
CA SER A 19 -16.38 4.75 7.23
C SER A 19 -16.66 3.27 6.97
N LEU A 20 -17.41 2.98 5.90
CA LEU A 20 -17.62 1.61 5.45
C LEU A 20 -16.48 1.22 4.51
N ARG A 21 -15.94 0.02 4.71
CA ARG A 21 -15.06 -0.65 3.73
C ARG A 21 -15.74 -0.72 2.35
N MET A 22 -14.94 -0.59 1.30
CA MET A 22 -15.42 -0.72 -0.07
C MET A 22 -16.02 -2.12 -0.33
N ARG A 23 -16.91 -2.20 -1.32
CA ARG A 23 -17.41 -3.50 -1.78
C ARG A 23 -16.36 -4.20 -2.64
N TYR A 24 -15.53 -5.02 -2.00
CA TYR A 24 -14.43 -5.71 -2.66
C TYR A 24 -14.89 -6.66 -3.77
N GLY A 25 -14.20 -6.58 -4.91
CA GLY A 25 -14.35 -7.52 -6.03
C GLY A 25 -13.78 -8.90 -5.72
N LEU A 26 -14.04 -9.88 -6.59
CA LEU A 26 -13.66 -11.28 -6.39
C LEU A 26 -12.16 -11.47 -6.14
N LEU A 27 -11.30 -10.83 -6.95
CA LEU A 27 -9.84 -10.95 -6.85
C LEU A 27 -9.32 -10.42 -5.50
N ALA A 28 -9.78 -9.24 -5.09
CA ALA A 28 -9.40 -8.65 -3.80
C ALA A 28 -9.86 -9.53 -2.63
N ARG A 29 -11.11 -10.03 -2.67
CA ARG A 29 -11.62 -10.95 -1.65
C ARG A 29 -10.80 -12.23 -1.57
N LEU A 30 -10.43 -12.81 -2.71
CA LEU A 30 -9.58 -14.00 -2.75
C LEU A 30 -8.23 -13.72 -2.08
N LEU A 31 -7.60 -12.60 -2.42
CA LEU A 31 -6.33 -12.18 -1.84
C LEU A 31 -6.42 -12.03 -0.31
N PHE A 32 -7.42 -11.32 0.19
CA PHE A 32 -7.58 -11.10 1.65
C PHE A 32 -7.91 -12.39 2.40
N VAL A 33 -8.78 -13.25 1.84
CA VAL A 33 -9.07 -14.56 2.44
C VAL A 33 -7.81 -15.43 2.46
N THR A 34 -7.02 -15.45 1.38
CA THR A 34 -5.74 -16.17 1.35
C THR A 34 -4.77 -15.63 2.39
N ALA A 35 -4.67 -14.31 2.54
CA ALA A 35 -3.84 -13.69 3.58
C ALA A 35 -4.32 -14.09 4.99
N ASP A 36 -5.63 -14.03 5.27
CA ASP A 36 -6.20 -14.42 6.56
C ASP A 36 -5.99 -15.90 6.88
N LEU A 37 -6.06 -16.77 5.87
CA LEU A 37 -5.80 -18.21 6.04
C LEU A 37 -4.33 -18.51 6.34
N LEU A 38 -3.41 -17.77 5.72
CA LEU A 38 -1.97 -18.00 5.84
C LEU A 38 -1.35 -17.31 7.06
N TYR A 39 -1.84 -16.14 7.45
CA TYR A 39 -1.25 -15.30 8.51
C TYR A 39 -2.19 -15.01 9.67
N GLY A 40 -3.42 -15.50 9.61
CA GLY A 40 -4.45 -15.26 10.61
C GLY A 40 -5.23 -13.97 10.37
N ARG A 41 -6.39 -13.87 11.04
CA ARG A 41 -7.25 -12.69 10.99
C ARG A 41 -6.75 -11.53 11.87
N GLY A 42 -5.89 -11.83 12.85
CA GLY A 42 -5.34 -10.81 13.73
C GLY A 42 -4.36 -9.89 13.00
N LYS A 43 -4.44 -8.58 13.29
CA LYS A 43 -3.44 -7.61 12.82
C LYS A 43 -2.14 -7.84 13.57
N SER A 44 -1.04 -7.94 12.84
CA SER A 44 0.30 -8.12 13.41
C SER A 44 1.35 -7.50 12.51
N LEU A 45 2.50 -7.13 13.06
CA LEU A 45 3.61 -6.58 12.27
C LEU A 45 4.06 -7.55 11.17
N SER A 46 4.02 -8.85 11.44
CA SER A 46 4.33 -9.88 10.44
C SER A 46 3.35 -9.90 9.28
N LYS A 47 2.04 -9.79 9.57
CA LYS A 47 1.01 -9.72 8.54
C LYS A 47 1.13 -8.42 7.73
N PHE A 48 1.33 -7.28 8.38
CA PHE A 48 1.55 -6.01 7.69
C PHE A 48 2.76 -6.07 6.77
N LYS A 49 3.89 -6.60 7.22
CA LYS A 49 5.08 -6.80 6.38
C LYS A 49 4.74 -7.55 5.09
N VAL A 50 3.91 -8.60 5.17
CA VAL A 50 3.47 -9.35 3.98
C VAL A 50 2.58 -8.50 3.08
N LEU A 51 1.65 -7.73 3.66
CA LEU A 51 0.81 -6.81 2.89
C LEU A 51 1.68 -5.79 2.14
N GLU A 52 2.67 -5.16 2.78
CA GLU A 52 3.57 -4.17 2.15
C GLU A 52 4.45 -4.73 1.03
N ILE A 53 4.79 -6.03 1.09
CA ILE A 53 5.48 -6.71 -0.02
C ILE A 53 4.56 -6.78 -1.25
N VAL A 54 3.27 -7.03 -1.03
CA VAL A 54 2.27 -7.17 -2.09
C VAL A 54 1.77 -5.81 -2.59
N ALA A 55 1.63 -4.82 -1.69
CA ALA A 55 1.11 -3.47 -1.95
C ALA A 55 1.87 -2.73 -3.05
N ARG A 56 3.19 -2.91 -3.12
CA ARG A 56 4.02 -2.25 -4.13
C ARG A 56 3.84 -2.80 -5.56
N MET A 57 3.28 -4.01 -5.72
CA MET A 57 3.28 -4.74 -7.00
C MET A 57 2.45 -4.06 -8.11
N PRO A 58 1.25 -3.49 -7.84
CA PRO A 58 0.49 -2.77 -8.86
C PRO A 58 1.26 -1.56 -9.41
N TYR A 59 1.93 -0.79 -8.54
CA TYR A 59 2.74 0.35 -8.95
C TYR A 59 3.92 -0.05 -9.84
N GLN A 60 4.63 -1.13 -9.49
CA GLN A 60 5.70 -1.70 -10.33
C GLN A 60 5.17 -2.17 -11.69
N ALA A 61 3.98 -2.78 -11.71
CA ALA A 61 3.36 -3.21 -12.95
C ALA A 61 3.00 -2.01 -13.85
N TRP A 62 2.44 -0.94 -13.28
CA TRP A 62 2.10 0.28 -14.01
C TRP A 62 3.34 1.00 -14.52
N GLU A 63 4.39 1.10 -13.70
CA GLU A 63 5.69 1.62 -14.12
C GLU A 63 6.23 0.83 -15.32
N ASN A 64 6.26 -0.51 -15.22
CA ASN A 64 6.78 -1.37 -16.28
C ASN A 64 6.01 -1.20 -17.60
N VAL A 65 4.67 -1.19 -17.54
CA VAL A 65 3.84 -0.95 -18.72
C VAL A 65 4.08 0.44 -19.30
N GLY A 66 4.25 1.46 -18.44
CA GLY A 66 4.58 2.82 -18.87
C GLY A 66 5.89 2.88 -19.64
N TYR A 67 6.93 2.18 -19.18
CA TYR A 67 8.20 2.09 -19.88
C TYR A 67 8.12 1.42 -21.25
N ILE A 68 7.39 0.31 -21.33
CA ILE A 68 7.14 -0.38 -22.61
C ILE A 68 6.38 0.55 -23.56
N ALA A 69 5.33 1.22 -23.08
CA ALA A 69 4.53 2.13 -23.89
C ALA A 69 5.35 3.32 -24.43
N MET A 70 6.21 3.94 -23.61
CA MET A 70 7.11 5.01 -24.07
C MET A 70 8.05 4.53 -25.17
N THR A 71 8.60 3.32 -25.05
CA THR A 71 9.50 2.71 -26.05
C THR A 71 8.87 2.64 -27.44
N HIS A 72 7.54 2.45 -27.51
CA HIS A 72 6.79 2.32 -28.75
C HIS A 72 6.09 3.61 -29.20
N THR A 73 6.14 4.69 -28.41
CA THR A 73 5.41 5.94 -28.68
C THR A 73 6.28 7.19 -28.72
N HIS A 74 7.60 7.01 -28.89
CA HIS A 74 8.56 8.11 -29.03
C HIS A 74 8.29 9.09 -30.18
N ALA A 75 7.43 8.75 -31.13
CA ALA A 75 7.02 9.63 -32.22
C ALA A 75 6.02 10.74 -31.82
N ASP A 76 5.39 10.63 -30.64
CA ASP A 76 4.48 11.64 -30.07
C ASP A 76 5.02 12.12 -28.71
N PRO A 77 5.70 13.29 -28.66
CA PRO A 77 6.28 13.83 -27.44
C PRO A 77 5.26 14.13 -26.34
N ASP A 78 4.05 14.56 -26.68
CA ASP A 78 3.02 14.91 -25.69
C ASP A 78 2.45 13.65 -25.04
N PHE A 79 2.23 12.60 -25.82
CA PHE A 79 1.82 11.29 -25.30
C PHE A 79 2.92 10.67 -24.43
N ALA A 80 4.18 10.70 -24.89
CA ALA A 80 5.31 10.22 -24.10
C ALA A 80 5.45 10.97 -22.77
N ARG A 81 5.27 12.30 -22.77
CA ARG A 81 5.28 13.11 -21.55
C ARG A 81 4.19 12.70 -20.56
N ARG A 82 2.96 12.50 -21.05
CA ARG A 82 1.84 12.04 -20.20
C ARG A 82 2.11 10.68 -19.57
N ILE A 83 2.75 9.75 -20.28
CA ILE A 83 3.11 8.44 -19.71
C ILE A 83 4.23 8.61 -18.68
N PHE A 84 5.26 9.41 -18.99
CA PHE A 84 6.37 9.64 -18.07
C PHE A 84 5.91 10.24 -16.75
N ASP A 85 5.00 11.21 -16.78
CA ASP A 85 4.45 11.81 -15.57
C ASP A 85 3.69 10.76 -14.72
N ARG A 86 2.94 9.84 -15.35
CA ARG A 86 2.27 8.71 -14.65
C ARG A 86 3.26 7.72 -14.04
N VAL A 87 4.35 7.42 -14.75
CA VAL A 87 5.43 6.55 -14.23
C VAL A 87 6.05 7.20 -13.00
N LYS A 88 6.33 8.50 -13.05
CA LYS A 88 6.87 9.25 -11.91
C LYS A 88 5.96 9.21 -10.69
N GLU A 89 4.66 9.39 -10.88
CA GLU A 89 3.69 9.28 -9.79
C GLU A 89 3.64 7.86 -9.20
N SER A 90 3.58 6.83 -10.06
CA SER A 90 3.55 5.42 -9.61
C SER A 90 4.78 5.07 -8.78
N ARG A 91 5.95 5.63 -9.12
CA ARG A 91 7.18 5.47 -8.33
C ARG A 91 7.10 6.10 -6.96
N ILE A 92 6.49 7.28 -6.84
CA ILE A 92 6.34 7.95 -5.55
C ILE A 92 5.54 7.06 -4.59
N GLN A 93 4.48 6.41 -5.09
CA GLN A 93 3.69 5.47 -4.28
C GLN A 93 4.43 4.18 -4.00
N GLN A 94 5.10 3.60 -5.01
CA GLN A 94 5.96 2.45 -4.80
C GLN A 94 7.04 2.69 -3.73
N ASP A 95 7.69 3.85 -3.76
CA ASP A 95 8.71 4.23 -2.79
C ASP A 95 8.09 4.41 -1.40
N ASN A 96 6.86 4.92 -1.30
CA ASN A 96 6.13 5.02 -0.05
C ASN A 96 5.85 3.63 0.57
N GLU A 97 5.33 2.68 -0.20
CA GLU A 97 5.15 1.29 0.26
C GLU A 97 6.48 0.63 0.65
N GLN A 98 7.56 0.99 -0.04
CA GLN A 98 8.89 0.52 0.30
C GLN A 98 9.34 1.04 1.67
N TRP A 99 9.03 2.31 2.01
CA TRP A 99 9.29 2.84 3.34
C TRP A 99 8.47 2.15 4.42
N HIS A 100 7.19 1.87 4.17
CA HIS A 100 6.34 1.10 5.10
C HIS A 100 6.98 -0.25 5.43
N LEU A 101 7.40 -1.00 4.40
CA LEU A 101 8.07 -2.28 4.60
C LEU A 101 9.35 -2.14 5.44
N LEU A 102 10.24 -1.21 5.08
CA LEU A 102 11.53 -1.05 5.77
C LEU A 102 11.35 -0.71 7.25
N ILE A 103 10.38 0.16 7.55
CA ILE A 103 10.05 0.54 8.92
C ILE A 103 9.47 -0.67 9.69
N LEU A 104 8.56 -1.43 9.09
CA LEU A 104 8.02 -2.65 9.71
C LEU A 104 9.11 -3.70 9.97
N GLU A 105 10.04 -3.88 9.05
CA GLU A 105 11.17 -4.80 9.22
C GLU A 105 12.09 -4.35 10.38
N GLU A 106 12.42 -3.07 10.45
CA GLU A 106 13.19 -2.51 11.57
C GLU A 106 12.47 -2.72 12.90
N LEU A 107 11.19 -2.39 12.98
CA LEU A 107 10.38 -2.54 14.20
C LEU A 107 10.29 -4.01 14.64
N LYS A 108 10.12 -4.94 13.70
CA LYS A 108 10.11 -6.37 13.98
C LYS A 108 11.44 -6.87 14.52
N ASN A 109 12.54 -6.43 13.93
CA ASN A 109 13.88 -6.77 14.40
C ASN A 109 14.12 -6.23 15.81
N LYS A 110 13.73 -4.97 16.10
CA LYS A 110 13.81 -4.37 17.44
C LYS A 110 12.97 -5.13 18.48
N LYS A 111 11.77 -5.58 18.10
CA LYS A 111 10.89 -6.38 18.98
C LYS A 111 11.28 -7.86 19.06
N GLY A 112 12.34 -8.30 18.37
CA GLY A 112 12.81 -9.69 18.40
C GLY A 112 11.81 -10.70 17.82
N ILE A 113 10.90 -10.24 16.94
CA ILE A 113 9.86 -11.09 16.35
C ILE A 113 10.51 -12.04 15.36
N ARG A 114 10.45 -13.34 15.67
CA ARG A 114 10.96 -14.41 14.80
C ARG A 114 9.87 -14.90 13.87
N GLU A 115 10.23 -15.05 12.61
CA GLU A 115 9.34 -15.55 11.57
C GLU A 115 9.87 -16.82 10.94
N ASN A 116 8.97 -17.69 10.51
CA ASN A 116 9.32 -18.83 9.68
C ASN A 116 9.70 -18.35 8.27
N PHE A 117 10.88 -18.74 7.79
CA PHE A 117 11.39 -18.45 6.46
C PHE A 117 10.38 -18.80 5.35
N PHE A 118 9.81 -20.01 5.37
CA PHE A 118 8.87 -20.41 4.31
C PHE A 118 7.63 -19.51 4.29
N GLN A 119 7.04 -19.30 5.47
CA GLN A 119 5.78 -18.57 5.58
C GLN A 119 5.94 -17.07 5.36
N HIS A 120 7.03 -16.45 5.79
CA HIS A 120 7.17 -14.99 5.78
C HIS A 120 8.22 -14.47 4.79
N TRP A 121 8.83 -15.35 4.02
CA TRP A 121 9.71 -14.99 2.90
C TRP A 121 9.24 -15.65 1.61
N LEU A 122 9.15 -16.98 1.53
CA LEU A 122 8.83 -17.65 0.25
C LEU A 122 7.38 -17.39 -0.21
N ILE A 123 6.41 -17.55 0.69
CA ILE A 123 4.98 -17.39 0.35
C ILE A 123 4.66 -15.94 -0.08
N PRO A 124 5.10 -14.88 0.64
CA PRO A 124 4.89 -13.50 0.21
C PRO A 124 5.45 -13.23 -1.19
N GLN A 125 6.64 -13.76 -1.51
CA GLN A 125 7.25 -13.58 -2.83
C GLN A 125 6.44 -14.25 -3.94
N ALA A 126 5.91 -15.45 -3.68
CA ALA A 126 5.01 -16.11 -4.62
C ALA A 126 3.72 -15.31 -4.83
N ILE A 127 3.08 -14.83 -3.75
CA ILE A 127 1.88 -14.00 -3.84
C ILE A 127 2.17 -12.71 -4.61
N ALA A 128 3.26 -12.02 -4.28
CA ALA A 128 3.70 -10.80 -4.96
C ALA A 128 3.94 -11.03 -6.45
N PHE A 129 4.62 -12.13 -6.82
CA PHE A 129 4.81 -12.52 -8.21
C PHE A 129 3.49 -12.66 -8.97
N PHE A 130 2.53 -13.44 -8.44
CA PHE A 130 1.23 -13.60 -9.11
C PHE A 130 0.44 -12.29 -9.15
N TYR A 131 0.46 -11.53 -8.06
CA TYR A 131 -0.25 -10.26 -7.96
C TYR A 131 0.30 -9.19 -8.92
N TYR A 132 1.62 -9.15 -9.12
CA TYR A 132 2.26 -8.34 -10.16
C TYR A 132 1.73 -8.69 -11.55
N HIS A 133 1.74 -9.98 -11.94
CA HIS A 133 1.31 -10.41 -13.27
C HIS A 133 -0.18 -10.15 -13.51
N ILE A 134 -1.02 -10.35 -12.48
CA ILE A 134 -2.44 -10.01 -12.55
C ILE A 134 -2.61 -8.49 -12.73
N SER A 135 -1.91 -7.68 -11.92
CA SER A 135 -1.97 -6.22 -12.01
C SER A 135 -1.51 -5.71 -13.37
N TRP A 136 -0.44 -6.28 -13.91
CA TRP A 136 0.11 -6.00 -15.24
C TRP A 136 -0.91 -6.34 -16.33
N LEU A 137 -1.46 -7.56 -16.32
CA LEU A 137 -2.43 -8.01 -17.32
C LEU A 137 -3.70 -7.17 -17.29
N LEU A 138 -4.24 -6.89 -16.10
CA LEU A 138 -5.38 -6.00 -15.93
C LEU A 138 -5.06 -4.60 -16.44
N TYR A 139 -3.87 -4.08 -16.18
CA TYR A 139 -3.48 -2.74 -16.60
C TYR A 139 -3.39 -2.63 -18.13
N VAL A 140 -2.79 -3.63 -18.80
CA VAL A 140 -2.69 -3.66 -20.26
C VAL A 140 -4.05 -3.86 -20.93
N ILE A 141 -4.91 -4.76 -20.42
CA ILE A 141 -6.22 -5.03 -21.03
C ILE A 141 -7.20 -3.90 -20.76
N ARG A 142 -7.32 -3.48 -19.50
CA ARG A 142 -8.28 -2.47 -19.07
C ARG A 142 -7.80 -1.79 -17.79
N PRO A 143 -7.04 -0.67 -17.89
CA PRO A 143 -6.43 0.03 -16.75
C PRO A 143 -7.37 0.24 -15.56
N ARG A 144 -8.65 0.53 -15.84
CA ARG A 144 -9.72 0.68 -14.84
C ARG A 144 -9.80 -0.48 -13.85
N TRP A 145 -9.64 -1.72 -14.31
CA TRP A 145 -9.71 -2.89 -13.44
C TRP A 145 -8.50 -3.00 -12.52
N SER A 146 -7.32 -2.62 -13.02
CA SER A 146 -6.10 -2.56 -12.22
C SER A 146 -6.21 -1.49 -11.13
N TYR A 147 -6.66 -0.28 -11.48
CA TYR A 147 -6.90 0.80 -10.51
C TYR A 147 -7.97 0.45 -9.47
N LEU A 148 -9.08 -0.17 -9.88
CA LEU A 148 -10.11 -0.61 -8.93
C LEU A 148 -9.60 -1.71 -8.00
N MET A 149 -8.79 -2.63 -8.51
CA MET A 149 -8.18 -3.68 -7.70
C MET A 149 -7.21 -3.10 -6.68
N ASN A 150 -6.39 -2.12 -7.07
CA ASN A 150 -5.52 -1.40 -6.16
C ASN A 150 -6.33 -0.66 -5.09
N ALA A 151 -7.35 0.11 -5.48
CA ALA A 151 -8.21 0.82 -4.53
C ALA A 151 -8.86 -0.12 -3.48
N HIS A 152 -9.22 -1.35 -3.85
CA HIS A 152 -9.69 -2.34 -2.88
C HIS A 152 -8.60 -2.79 -1.91
N PHE A 153 -7.36 -2.96 -2.40
CA PHE A 153 -6.20 -3.30 -1.58
C PHE A 153 -5.92 -2.20 -0.56
N GLU A 154 -5.81 -0.96 -1.03
CA GLU A 154 -5.52 0.19 -0.16
C GLU A 154 -6.64 0.46 0.85
N ASP A 155 -7.90 0.29 0.45
CA ASP A 155 -9.01 0.39 1.39
C ASP A 155 -8.93 -0.67 2.49
N HIS A 156 -8.49 -1.88 2.15
CA HIS A 156 -8.28 -2.93 3.15
C HIS A 156 -7.12 -2.58 4.08
N ALA A 157 -5.97 -2.17 3.53
CA ALA A 157 -4.78 -1.79 4.29
C ALA A 157 -5.05 -0.61 5.25
N GLU A 158 -5.71 0.45 4.75
CA GLU A 158 -6.13 1.61 5.55
C GLU A 158 -6.90 1.16 6.81
N HIS A 159 -7.92 0.32 6.63
CA HIS A 159 -8.73 -0.15 7.75
C HIS A 159 -7.94 -1.05 8.69
N GLU A 160 -7.11 -1.96 8.19
CA GLU A 160 -6.30 -2.84 9.04
C GLU A 160 -5.35 -2.03 9.94
N TYR A 161 -4.68 -1.00 9.42
CA TYR A 161 -3.80 -0.13 10.22
C TYR A 161 -4.56 0.67 11.27
N MET A 162 -5.68 1.29 10.87
CA MET A 162 -6.45 2.15 11.77
C MET A 162 -7.15 1.34 12.88
N GLU A 163 -7.61 0.13 12.56
CA GLU A 163 -8.13 -0.82 13.54
C GLU A 163 -7.01 -1.37 14.44
N PHE A 164 -5.83 -1.66 13.90
CA PHE A 164 -4.68 -2.12 14.70
C PHE A 164 -4.29 -1.10 15.78
N VAL A 165 -4.25 0.19 15.45
CA VAL A 165 -3.97 1.24 16.44
C VAL A 165 -5.09 1.32 17.49
N ALA A 166 -6.35 1.18 17.10
CA ALA A 166 -7.49 1.19 18.03
C ALA A 166 -7.48 -0.01 18.99
N GLU A 167 -7.05 -1.17 18.50
CA GLU A 167 -6.94 -2.41 19.29
C GLU A 167 -5.72 -2.42 20.22
N ASN A 168 -4.74 -1.54 20.00
CA ASN A 168 -3.46 -1.51 20.73
C ASN A 168 -3.15 -0.12 21.30
N PRO A 169 -3.89 0.36 22.33
CA PRO A 169 -3.71 1.69 22.91
C PRO A 169 -2.32 1.90 23.55
N ALA A 170 -1.59 0.83 23.85
CA ALA A 170 -0.21 0.88 24.35
C ALA A 170 0.75 1.57 23.36
N LEU A 171 0.46 1.51 22.05
CA LEU A 171 1.28 2.12 21.01
C LEU A 171 1.38 3.64 21.14
N GLU A 172 0.46 4.28 21.86
CA GLU A 172 0.51 5.73 22.13
C GLU A 172 1.66 6.11 23.06
N GLN A 173 2.11 5.17 23.91
CA GLN A 173 3.23 5.40 24.82
C GLN A 173 4.57 4.90 24.27
N GLU A 174 4.56 4.10 23.21
CA GLU A 174 5.78 3.61 22.57
C GLU A 174 6.34 4.69 21.62
N PRO A 175 7.54 5.24 21.88
CA PRO A 175 8.12 6.25 21.00
C PRO A 175 8.49 5.66 19.63
N PHE A 176 8.30 6.44 18.57
CA PHE A 176 8.80 6.06 17.25
C PHE A 176 10.28 6.41 17.10
N GLU A 177 11.12 5.38 17.14
CA GLU A 177 12.54 5.48 16.82
C GLU A 177 12.85 4.62 15.60
N SER A 178 13.34 5.25 14.54
CA SER A 178 13.70 4.59 13.30
C SER A 178 14.90 5.23 12.65
N MET A 179 15.71 4.41 11.98
CA MET A 179 16.77 4.90 11.08
C MET A 179 16.19 5.65 9.86
N PHE A 180 14.92 5.41 9.51
CA PHE A 180 14.25 5.97 8.33
C PHE A 180 13.38 7.21 8.66
N LYS A 181 13.45 7.73 9.89
CA LYS A 181 12.62 8.86 10.33
C LYS A 181 12.85 10.15 9.54
N ASP A 182 14.04 10.33 8.97
CA ASP A 182 14.39 11.52 8.19
C ASP A 182 13.91 11.42 6.73
N ASP A 183 13.78 10.19 6.21
CA ASP A 183 13.27 9.93 4.85
C ASP A 183 11.74 9.84 4.84
N TYR A 184 11.16 9.08 5.78
CA TYR A 184 9.72 8.83 5.83
C TYR A 184 8.98 9.93 6.58
N GLY A 185 9.42 10.30 7.79
CA GLY A 185 8.76 11.28 8.65
C GLY A 185 9.03 11.02 10.13
N ARG A 186 8.91 12.08 10.95
CA ARG A 186 9.11 12.02 12.40
C ARG A 186 7.75 12.02 13.11
N PHE A 187 7.56 11.06 14.01
CA PHE A 187 6.32 10.89 14.78
C PHE A 187 6.64 10.75 16.26
N SER A 188 5.71 11.19 17.12
CA SER A 188 5.85 11.12 18.57
C SER A 188 5.77 9.68 19.10
N SER A 189 4.93 8.85 18.49
CA SER A 189 4.63 7.49 18.96
C SER A 189 4.49 6.51 17.79
N LEU A 190 4.55 5.21 18.09
CA LEU A 190 4.22 4.17 17.12
C LEU A 190 2.76 4.26 16.68
N ALA A 191 1.84 4.67 17.57
CA ALA A 191 0.46 4.91 17.19
C ALA A 191 0.35 5.98 16.09
N ASP A 192 1.09 7.08 16.21
CA ASP A 192 1.11 8.13 15.19
C ASP A 192 1.76 7.66 13.89
N LEU A 193 2.84 6.87 13.96
CA LEU A 193 3.42 6.23 12.77
C LEU A 193 2.38 5.37 12.03
N PHE A 194 1.72 4.44 12.72
CA PHE A 194 0.76 3.52 12.07
C PHE A 194 -0.48 4.24 11.55
N ARG A 195 -0.92 5.32 12.21
CA ARG A 195 -1.95 6.20 11.66
C ARG A 195 -1.48 6.90 10.38
N GLN A 196 -0.23 7.33 10.32
CA GLN A 196 0.31 7.95 9.12
C GLN A 196 0.35 6.94 7.98
N ILE A 197 0.82 5.71 8.23
CA ILE A 197 0.81 4.64 7.22
C ILE A 197 -0.64 4.41 6.74
N GLY A 198 -1.59 4.22 7.66
CA GLY A 198 -3.00 4.07 7.27
C GLY A 198 -3.57 5.28 6.50
N TYR A 199 -3.09 6.50 6.77
CA TYR A 199 -3.46 7.68 6.00
C TYR A 199 -2.81 7.69 4.59
N ASP A 200 -1.56 7.27 4.46
CA ASP A 200 -0.89 7.09 3.19
C ASP A 200 -1.69 6.08 2.31
N GLU A 201 -2.17 4.97 2.90
CA GLU A 201 -3.05 4.03 2.20
C GLU A 201 -4.36 4.67 1.73
N ARG A 202 -4.95 5.56 2.54
CA ARG A 202 -6.12 6.33 2.09
C ARG A 202 -5.79 7.19 0.88
N VAL A 203 -4.63 7.84 0.85
CA VAL A 203 -4.21 8.67 -0.29
C VAL A 203 -4.02 7.80 -1.53
N HIS A 204 -3.33 6.66 -1.41
CA HIS A 204 -3.18 5.66 -2.48
C HIS A 204 -4.53 5.20 -3.04
N LYS A 205 -5.49 4.93 -2.16
CA LYS A 205 -6.87 4.58 -2.54
C LYS A 205 -7.53 5.69 -3.36
N LEU A 206 -7.49 6.92 -2.85
CA LEU A 206 -8.13 8.07 -3.48
C LEU A 206 -7.52 8.38 -4.85
N GLU A 207 -6.20 8.26 -4.98
CA GLU A 207 -5.52 8.41 -6.27
C GLU A 207 -5.93 7.31 -7.26
N SER A 208 -5.99 6.07 -6.80
CA SER A 208 -6.48 4.94 -7.62
C SER A 208 -7.91 5.18 -8.12
N LEU A 209 -8.79 5.72 -7.27
CA LEU A 209 -10.15 6.08 -7.64
C LEU A 209 -10.21 7.29 -8.61
N ALA A 210 -9.38 8.31 -8.41
CA ALA A 210 -9.30 9.43 -9.35
C ALA A 210 -8.85 8.96 -10.74
N ARG A 211 -7.91 8.00 -10.81
CA ARG A 211 -7.46 7.38 -12.06
C ARG A 211 -8.53 6.51 -12.70
N LEU A 212 -9.30 5.78 -11.89
CA LEU A 212 -10.49 5.06 -12.35
C LEU A 212 -11.48 6.01 -13.04
N GLU A 213 -11.72 7.21 -12.50
CA GLU A 213 -12.62 8.19 -13.10
C GLU A 213 -12.04 8.80 -14.38
N ALA A 214 -10.77 9.21 -14.37
CA ALA A 214 -10.10 9.76 -15.55
C ALA A 214 -10.07 8.78 -16.73
N ALA A 215 -9.91 7.49 -16.46
CA ALA A 215 -10.00 6.42 -17.48
C ALA A 215 -11.43 6.18 -18.00
N ARG A 216 -12.43 6.97 -17.60
CA ARG A 216 -13.82 6.93 -18.14
C ARG A 216 -14.00 7.94 -19.27
N PHE A 217 -13.15 8.96 -19.33
CA PHE A 217 -13.26 10.12 -20.20
C PHE A 217 -12.09 10.22 -21.19
N GLN A 218 -11.33 9.13 -21.36
CA GLN A 218 -10.33 8.94 -22.42
C GLN A 218 -10.88 8.02 -23.49
#